data_AF-A0A650ASD0-F1
#
_entry.id   AF-A0A650ASD0-F1
#
_cell.length_a   1.000
_cell.length_b   1.000
_cell.length_c   1.000
_cell.angle_alpha   90.00
_cell.angle_beta   90.00
_cell.angle_gamma   90.00
#
_symmetry.space_group_name_H-M   'P 1'
#
loop_
_entity.id
_entity.type
_entity.pdbx_description
1 polymer ?
#
loop_
_entity_poly.entity_id
_entity_poly.type
_entity_poly.pdbx_seq_one_letter_code
_entity_poly.pdbx_strand_id
1 'polypeptide(L)' 'KNIWKRKGYWTALKAFSLGKSLFTGNSKSFFVQQTKK' A
#
# COMPACT_ATOMS: atom_id res chain seq x y z
N LYS A 1 17.26 -17.30 12.60
CA LYS A 1 16.65 -17.74 11.31
C LYS A 1 15.18 -17.26 11.11
N ASN A 2 14.40 -16.92 12.15
CA ASN A 2 12.95 -16.61 12.01
C ASN A 2 12.60 -15.11 11.83
N ILE A 3 13.55 -14.21 12.08
CA ILE A 3 13.35 -12.75 11.96
C ILE A 3 12.98 -12.34 10.53
N TRP A 4 13.56 -13.01 9.53
CA TRP A 4 13.31 -12.74 8.12
C TRP A 4 11.84 -13.02 7.73
N LYS A 5 11.26 -14.13 8.21
CA LYS A 5 9.85 -14.47 7.99
C LYS A 5 8.90 -13.46 8.64
N ARG A 6 9.20 -13.03 9.88
CA ARG A 6 8.41 -12.01 10.57
C ARG A 6 8.43 -10.68 9.81
N LYS A 7 9.59 -10.27 9.30
CA LYS A 7 9.72 -9.03 8.51
C LYS A 7 8.96 -9.13 7.19
N GLY A 8 9.04 -10.26 6.50
CA GLY A 8 8.26 -10.51 5.28
C GLY A 8 6.75 -10.43 5.49
N TYR A 9 6.25 -11.02 6.59
CA TYR A 9 4.83 -10.92 6.96
C TYR A 9 4.37 -9.46 7.14
N TRP A 10 5.16 -8.65 7.87
CA TRP A 10 4.86 -7.23 8.04
C TRP A 10 4.88 -6.45 6.73
N THR A 11 5.82 -6.76 5.83
CA THR A 11 5.88 -6.14 4.50
C THR A 11 4.65 -6.50 3.67
N ALA A 12 4.23 -7.77 3.68
CA ALA A 12 3.04 -8.23 2.96
C ALA A 12 1.76 -7.56 3.47
N LEU A 13 1.60 -7.42 4.80
CA LEU A 13 0.46 -6.73 5.38
C LEU A 13 0.41 -5.25 4.98
N LYS A 14 1.54 -4.55 5.02
CA LYS A 14 1.63 -3.14 4.59
C LYS A 14 1.30 -2.98 3.10
N ALA A 15 1.80 -3.88 2.25
CA ALA A 15 1.51 -3.88 0.82
C ALA A 15 0.02 -4.16 0.53
N PHE A 16 -0.60 -5.09 1.25
CA PHE A 16 -2.03 -5.39 1.11
C PHE A 16 -2.91 -4.19 1.49
N SER A 17 -2.63 -3.56 2.63
CA SER A 17 -3.33 -2.34 3.07
C SER A 17 -3.17 -1.20 2.04
N LEU A 18 -1.98 -1.03 1.49
CA LEU A 18 -1.70 -0.05 0.45
C LEU A 18 -2.50 -0.33 -0.84
N GLY A 19 -2.49 -1.58 -1.32
CA GLY A 19 -3.24 -1.99 -2.52
C GLY A 19 -4.75 -1.75 -2.38
N LYS A 20 -5.32 -2.00 -1.19
CA LYS A 20 -6.73 -1.68 -0.91
C LYS A 20 -7.03 -0.18 -0.99
N SER A 21 -6.14 0.66 -0.46
CA SER A 21 -6.28 2.13 -0.55
C SER A 21 -6.23 2.64 -1.99
N LEU A 22 -5.39 2.03 -2.83
CA LEU A 22 -5.32 2.34 -4.26
C LEU A 22 -6.56 1.84 -5.02
N PHE A 23 -7.03 0.63 -4.71
CA PHE A 23 -8.19 0.03 -5.39
C PHE A 23 -9.50 0.80 -5.13
N THR A 24 -9.69 1.36 -3.93
CA THR A 24 -10.92 2.09 -3.60
C THR A 24 -10.98 3.49 -4.22
N GLY A 25 -9.89 4.03 -4.77
CA GLY A 25 -9.84 5.30 -5.51
C GLY A 25 -10.28 6.57 -4.75
N ASN A 26 -10.77 6.42 -3.51
CA ASN A 26 -11.31 7.49 -2.66
C ASN A 26 -10.20 8.24 -1.90
N SER A 27 -9.02 7.63 -1.76
CA SER A 27 -7.90 8.22 -1.03
C SER A 27 -7.27 9.39 -1.81
N LYS A 28 -7.82 10.60 -1.68
CA LYS A 28 -7.32 11.83 -2.33
C LYS A 28 -5.86 12.17 -1.98
N SER A 29 -5.36 11.73 -0.84
CA SER A 29 -3.97 11.96 -0.40
C SER A 29 -2.97 10.98 -0.99
N PHE A 30 -3.39 9.74 -1.28
CA PHE A 30 -2.54 8.70 -1.86
C PHE A 30 -2.65 8.65 -3.38
N PHE A 31 -3.81 9.02 -3.90
CA PHE A 31 -4.08 9.08 -5.33
C PHE A 31 -3.94 10.54 -5.79
N VAL A 32 -2.74 10.92 -6.20
CA VAL A 32 -2.53 12.15 -6.96
C VAL A 32 -3.02 11.88 -8.37
N GLN A 33 -4.25 12.32 -8.70
CA GLN A 33 -4.62 12.49 -10.10
C GLN A 33 -3.67 13.54 -10.67
N GLN A 34 -2.83 13.16 -11.65
CA GLN A 34 -2.20 14.17 -12.50
C GLN A 34 -3.33 14.86 -13.26
N THR A 35 -3.87 15.94 -12.70
CA THR A 35 -4.67 16.87 -13.47
C THR A 35 -3.69 17.49 -14.47
N LYS A 36 -3.61 16.89 -15.66
CA LYS A 36 -2.94 17.48 -16.82
C LYS A 36 -3.56 18.87 -17.01
N LYS A 37 -2.70 19.88 -17.03
CA LYS A 37 -3.04 21.23 -17.46
C LYS A 37 -3.48 21.21 -18.91
#